data_AF-A0A4D4LDM3-F1
#
_entry.id   AF-A0A4D4LDM3-F1
#
_cell.length_a   1.000
_cell.length_b   1.000
_cell.length_c   1.000
_cell.angle_alpha   90.00
_cell.angle_beta   90.00
_cell.angle_gamma   90.00
#
_symmetry.space_group_name_H-M   'P 1'
#
loop_
_entity.id
_entity.type
_entity.pdbx_description
1 polymer ?
#
loop_
_entity_poly.entity_id
_entity_poly.type
_entity_poly.pdbx_seq_one_letter_code
_entity_poly.pdbx_strand_id
1 'polypeptide(L)'
;MRKPHWAERTHDVALADDTGRLLAKRYITDDAVGYTLLLELLAEHGDTEDTPIPVAIETSRGLLVAVLRSGKRKAYAINPLAAARYRDRHSVSRKKSDPGDALVLANILHTDMHAHRPLPDDSDLGRAIAVLARAQQDALWNRQQLANQLRSLLREYYPAALNAFATWTNGLCRPEARELLKTAPTPTRAARLTRTQLQAALKRAARKRGIDTEVDRLRDAFRASPRTSRRLSKTLSASRCSPSLSSSTPPAPPLTNSPRRWRTRSLSIRTLRSC
;
A
#
# COMPACT_ATOMS: atom_id res chain seq x y z
N MET A 1 -8.21 -18.73 -22.48
CA MET A 1 -8.10 -17.29 -22.77
C MET A 1 -8.19 -16.54 -21.43
N ARG A 2 -7.06 -16.07 -20.87
CA ARG A 2 -7.00 -15.42 -19.56
C ARG A 2 -7.47 -13.97 -19.71
N LYS A 3 -8.58 -13.60 -19.07
CA LYS A 3 -9.03 -12.19 -19.03
C LYS A 3 -7.95 -11.34 -18.33
N PRO A 4 -7.58 -10.17 -18.86
CA PRO A 4 -6.71 -9.23 -18.16
C PRO A 4 -7.43 -8.69 -16.92
N HIS A 5 -6.80 -8.72 -15.74
CA HIS A 5 -7.30 -8.05 -14.53
C HIS A 5 -6.96 -6.56 -14.57
N TRP A 6 -7.57 -5.80 -15.47
CA TRP A 6 -7.90 -4.40 -15.16
C TRP A 6 -9.36 -4.44 -14.73
N ALA A 7 -9.61 -4.71 -13.46
CA ALA A 7 -10.95 -4.47 -12.94
C ALA A 7 -11.12 -2.95 -12.87
N GLU A 8 -12.15 -2.42 -13.53
CA GLU A 8 -12.65 -1.08 -13.21
C GLU A 8 -12.84 -1.02 -11.70
N ARG A 9 -12.13 -0.10 -11.06
CA ARG A 9 -12.23 0.06 -9.60
C ARG A 9 -13.65 0.53 -9.32
N THR A 10 -14.37 -0.19 -8.49
CA THR A 10 -15.70 0.19 -8.04
C THR A 10 -15.69 0.47 -6.55
N HIS A 11 -16.61 1.32 -6.09
CA HIS A 11 -16.86 1.58 -4.69
C HIS A 11 -18.27 1.14 -4.32
N ASP A 12 -18.42 0.50 -3.16
CA ASP A 12 -19.70 0.21 -2.52
C ASP A 12 -20.07 1.39 -1.60
N VAL A 13 -21.21 2.00 -1.84
CA VAL A 13 -21.71 3.18 -1.13
C VAL A 13 -22.92 2.76 -0.31
N ALA A 14 -22.94 3.12 0.97
CA ALA A 14 -24.08 2.94 1.85
C ALA A 14 -24.37 4.23 2.62
N LEU A 15 -25.61 4.67 2.58
CA LEU A 15 -26.10 5.80 3.34
C LEU A 15 -26.99 5.31 4.48
N ALA A 16 -26.72 5.78 5.70
CA ALA A 16 -27.51 5.48 6.87
C ALA A 16 -28.16 6.74 7.46
N ASP A 17 -29.34 6.58 8.06
CA ASP A 17 -29.96 7.63 8.84
C ASP A 17 -29.34 7.75 10.24
N ASP A 18 -29.92 8.64 11.05
CA ASP A 18 -29.54 8.89 12.44
C ASP A 18 -29.94 7.77 13.41
N THR A 19 -30.56 6.70 12.92
CA THR A 19 -30.83 5.47 13.67
C THR A 19 -29.94 4.30 13.23
N GLY A 20 -29.04 4.54 12.26
CA GLY A 20 -28.19 3.52 11.67
C GLY A 20 -28.90 2.60 10.66
N ARG A 21 -30.12 2.97 10.23
CA ARG A 21 -30.87 2.24 9.21
C ARG A 21 -30.39 2.64 7.82
N LEU A 22 -30.21 1.65 6.95
CA LEU A 22 -29.83 1.84 5.56
C LEU A 22 -30.94 2.60 4.80
N LEU A 23 -30.60 3.80 4.30
CA LEU A 23 -31.45 4.61 3.43
C LEU A 23 -31.22 4.27 1.95
N ALA A 24 -29.96 4.12 1.55
CA ALA A 24 -29.61 3.83 0.17
C ALA A 24 -28.32 3.03 0.07
N LYS A 25 -28.24 2.22 -1.00
CA LYS A 25 -27.05 1.46 -1.37
C LYS A 25 -26.80 1.56 -2.87
N ARG A 26 -25.54 1.79 -3.27
CA ARG A 26 -25.12 1.90 -4.67
C ARG A 26 -23.72 1.34 -4.89
N TYR A 27 -23.46 0.86 -6.09
CA TYR A 27 -22.11 0.67 -6.61
C TYR A 27 -21.78 1.82 -7.55
N ILE A 28 -20.63 2.45 -7.37
CA ILE A 28 -20.14 3.52 -8.24
C ILE A 28 -18.78 3.13 -8.83
N THR A 29 -18.48 3.60 -10.02
CA THR A 29 -17.17 3.48 -10.65
C THR A 29 -16.18 4.52 -10.08
N ASP A 30 -14.88 4.24 -10.14
CA ASP A 30 -13.79 5.15 -9.73
C ASP A 30 -13.49 6.20 -10.82
N ASP A 31 -14.54 6.81 -11.37
CA ASP A 31 -14.50 7.80 -12.46
C ASP A 31 -15.51 8.95 -12.25
N ALA A 32 -15.51 9.92 -13.15
CA ALA A 32 -16.38 11.10 -13.05
C ALA A 32 -17.87 10.74 -13.00
N VAL A 33 -18.30 9.72 -13.77
CA VAL A 33 -19.71 9.27 -13.80
C VAL A 33 -20.12 8.71 -12.44
N GLY A 34 -19.30 7.83 -11.87
CA GLY A 34 -19.53 7.26 -10.54
C GLY A 34 -19.57 8.33 -9.45
N TYR A 35 -18.74 9.37 -9.55
CA TYR A 35 -18.74 10.47 -8.60
C TYR A 35 -19.95 11.39 -8.73
N THR A 36 -20.45 11.63 -9.94
CA THR A 36 -21.72 12.35 -10.14
C THR A 36 -22.86 11.60 -9.46
N LEU A 37 -22.98 10.29 -9.68
CA LEU A 37 -24.00 9.46 -9.03
C LEU A 37 -23.92 9.52 -7.49
N LEU A 38 -22.71 9.59 -6.94
CA LEU A 38 -22.52 9.75 -5.50
C LEU A 38 -23.01 11.11 -4.99
N LEU A 39 -22.67 12.20 -5.69
CA LEU A 39 -23.07 13.54 -5.29
C LEU A 39 -24.58 13.74 -5.43
N GLU A 40 -25.19 13.19 -6.49
CA GLU A 40 -26.65 13.16 -6.67
C GLU A 40 -27.33 12.40 -5.54
N LEU A 41 -26.85 11.20 -5.22
CA LEU A 41 -27.38 10.40 -4.10
C LEU A 41 -27.35 11.18 -2.78
N LEU A 42 -26.30 11.96 -2.55
CA LEU A 42 -26.17 12.77 -1.34
C LEU A 42 -27.15 13.94 -1.34
N ALA A 43 -27.26 14.65 -2.46
CA ALA A 43 -28.21 15.75 -2.62
C ALA A 43 -29.66 15.29 -2.42
N GLU A 44 -30.04 14.12 -2.97
CA GLU A 44 -31.36 13.49 -2.77
C GLU A 44 -31.70 13.27 -1.29
N HIS A 45 -30.68 13.12 -0.43
CA HIS A 45 -30.84 12.86 0.99
C HIS A 45 -30.52 14.08 1.88
N GLY A 46 -30.53 15.28 1.29
CA GLY A 46 -30.43 16.55 2.02
C GLY A 46 -29.00 17.00 2.31
N ASP A 47 -28.00 16.46 1.60
CA ASP A 47 -26.65 17.01 1.62
C ASP A 47 -26.66 18.41 0.98
N THR A 48 -26.07 19.37 1.70
CA THR A 48 -25.94 20.77 1.26
C THR A 48 -24.57 21.28 1.66
N GLU A 49 -24.13 22.41 1.09
CA GLU A 49 -22.85 23.01 1.47
C GLU A 49 -22.79 23.41 2.95
N ASP A 50 -23.92 23.89 3.50
CA ASP A 50 -24.03 24.29 4.91
C ASP A 50 -24.15 23.10 5.86
N THR A 51 -24.77 22.00 5.39
CA THR A 51 -24.98 20.78 6.18
C THR A 51 -24.48 19.55 5.43
N PRO A 52 -23.16 19.42 5.20
CA PRO A 52 -22.62 18.30 4.45
C PRO A 52 -22.66 17.02 5.28
N ILE A 53 -23.10 15.92 4.65
CA ILE A 53 -23.15 14.60 5.25
C ILE A 53 -21.72 14.06 5.40
N PRO A 54 -21.26 13.73 6.63
CA PRO A 54 -19.93 13.16 6.85
C PRO A 54 -19.78 11.80 6.18
N VAL A 55 -18.55 11.51 5.71
CA VAL A 55 -18.26 10.30 4.94
C VAL A 55 -17.18 9.46 5.62
N ALA A 56 -17.46 8.19 5.86
CA ALA A 56 -16.44 7.20 6.21
C ALA A 56 -15.87 6.54 4.95
N ILE A 57 -14.56 6.33 4.92
CA ILE A 57 -13.87 5.69 3.81
C ILE A 57 -12.69 4.83 4.29
N GLU A 58 -12.42 3.70 3.65
CA GLU A 58 -11.30 2.81 4.06
C GLU A 58 -9.92 3.31 3.59
N THR A 59 -9.90 4.30 2.71
CA THR A 59 -8.70 4.89 2.13
C THR A 59 -8.67 6.38 2.41
N SER A 60 -7.50 6.90 2.77
CA SER A 60 -7.26 8.34 2.87
C SER A 60 -6.85 8.98 1.53
N ARG A 61 -6.96 8.25 0.43
CA ARG A 61 -6.37 8.61 -0.87
C ARG A 61 -7.20 8.13 -2.06
N GLY A 62 -6.97 8.75 -3.21
CA GLY A 62 -7.61 8.41 -4.48
C GLY A 62 -8.46 9.56 -5.02
N LEU A 63 -8.95 9.41 -6.24
CA LEU A 63 -9.81 10.41 -6.89
C LEU A 63 -11.07 10.68 -6.08
N LEU A 64 -11.71 9.63 -5.56
CA LEU A 64 -12.85 9.77 -4.66
C LEU A 64 -12.55 10.66 -3.43
N VAL A 65 -11.40 10.49 -2.77
CA VAL A 65 -11.03 11.35 -1.64
C VAL A 65 -10.78 12.79 -2.08
N ALA A 66 -10.19 12.99 -3.26
CA ALA A 66 -10.00 14.33 -3.81
C ALA A 66 -11.35 15.02 -4.10
N VAL A 67 -12.34 14.29 -4.63
CA VAL A 67 -13.69 14.79 -4.85
C VAL A 67 -14.39 15.11 -3.53
N LEU A 68 -14.31 14.23 -2.53
CA LEU A 68 -14.92 14.48 -1.21
C LEU A 68 -14.31 15.68 -0.48
N ARG A 69 -13.04 15.98 -0.74
CA ARG A 69 -12.28 17.09 -0.13
C ARG A 69 -12.38 18.40 -0.91
N SER A 70 -13.14 18.48 -2.00
CA SER A 70 -13.29 19.73 -2.77
C SER A 70 -14.15 20.77 -2.05
N GLY A 71 -14.98 20.35 -1.09
CA GLY A 71 -15.82 21.21 -0.25
C GLY A 71 -15.52 21.09 1.24
N LYS A 72 -16.45 21.57 2.09
CA LYS A 72 -16.32 21.59 3.56
C LYS A 72 -16.67 20.26 4.24
N ARG A 73 -16.88 19.19 3.46
CA ARG A 73 -17.34 17.90 3.97
C ARG A 73 -16.25 17.20 4.78
N LYS A 74 -16.63 16.70 5.96
CA LYS A 74 -15.72 15.89 6.79
C LYS A 74 -15.66 14.45 6.28
N ALA A 75 -14.49 14.05 5.80
CA ALA A 75 -14.19 12.67 5.44
C ALA A 75 -13.34 12.01 6.52
N TYR A 76 -13.64 10.76 6.87
CA TYR A 76 -12.99 10.00 7.93
C TYR A 76 -12.38 8.73 7.35
N ALA A 77 -11.05 8.64 7.38
CA ALA A 77 -10.34 7.44 6.96
C ALA A 77 -10.37 6.39 8.07
N ILE A 78 -11.13 5.31 7.87
CA ILE A 78 -11.25 4.21 8.81
C ILE A 78 -10.26 3.11 8.42
N ASN A 79 -9.42 2.70 9.37
CA ASN A 79 -8.47 1.61 9.14
C ASN A 79 -9.24 0.29 8.84
N PRO A 80 -8.93 -0.44 7.75
CA PRO A 80 -9.59 -1.69 7.42
C PRO A 80 -9.57 -2.74 8.55
N LEU A 81 -8.50 -2.77 9.35
CA LEU A 81 -8.41 -3.63 10.53
C LEU A 81 -9.36 -3.19 11.64
N ALA A 82 -9.55 -1.89 11.83
CA ALA A 82 -10.53 -1.37 12.77
C ALA A 82 -11.95 -1.69 12.29
N ALA A 83 -12.27 -1.42 11.01
CA ALA A 83 -13.56 -1.76 10.40
C ALA A 83 -13.89 -3.26 10.55
N ALA A 84 -12.89 -4.13 10.41
CA ALA A 84 -13.07 -5.57 10.65
C ALA A 84 -13.45 -5.89 12.10
N ARG A 85 -12.82 -5.24 13.09
CA ARG A 85 -13.16 -5.42 14.51
C ARG A 85 -14.57 -4.92 14.85
N TYR A 86 -15.00 -3.82 14.23
CA TYR A 86 -16.38 -3.34 14.35
C TYR A 86 -17.38 -4.35 13.78
N ARG A 87 -17.06 -4.96 12.64
CA ARG A 87 -17.89 -6.02 12.05
C ARG A 87 -18.04 -7.22 13.01
N ASP A 88 -16.94 -7.66 13.60
CA ASP A 88 -16.93 -8.81 14.52
C ASP A 88 -17.75 -8.55 15.79
N ARG A 89 -17.94 -7.28 16.21
CA ARG A 89 -18.82 -6.91 17.33
C ARG A 89 -20.29 -7.13 17.01
N HIS A 90 -20.72 -7.00 15.76
CA HIS A 90 -22.13 -7.04 15.35
C HIS A 90 -22.53 -8.34 14.63
N SER A 91 -21.58 -9.19 14.26
CA SER A 91 -21.84 -10.49 13.63
C SER A 91 -21.14 -11.63 14.35
N VAL A 92 -21.92 -12.54 14.96
CA VAL A 92 -21.45 -13.80 15.55
C VAL A 92 -21.05 -14.85 14.51
N SER A 93 -21.49 -14.69 13.25
CA SER A 93 -21.11 -15.56 12.14
C SER A 93 -19.95 -14.96 11.36
N ARG A 94 -18.81 -15.65 11.26
CA ARG A 94 -17.68 -15.30 10.39
C ARG A 94 -17.98 -15.47 8.89
N LYS A 95 -19.25 -15.48 8.48
CA LYS A 95 -19.61 -15.54 7.07
C LYS A 95 -19.38 -14.14 6.49
N LYS A 96 -18.26 -13.99 5.77
CA LYS A 96 -17.92 -12.79 5.01
C LYS A 96 -19.03 -12.55 3.98
N SER A 97 -20.01 -11.73 4.32
CA SER A 97 -20.98 -11.22 3.36
C SER A 97 -20.46 -9.86 2.92
N ASP A 98 -19.90 -9.80 1.71
CA ASP A 98 -19.40 -8.58 1.08
C ASP A 98 -20.43 -7.40 1.03
N PRO A 99 -21.77 -7.60 1.07
CA PRO A 99 -22.72 -6.49 1.04
C PRO A 99 -22.80 -5.59 2.30
N GLY A 100 -22.26 -6.03 3.45
CA GLY A 100 -22.43 -5.33 4.73
C GLY A 100 -21.38 -4.27 5.04
N ASP A 101 -20.28 -4.22 4.28
CA ASP A 101 -19.08 -3.52 4.72
C ASP A 101 -19.16 -2.00 4.60
N ALA A 102 -19.83 -1.47 3.58
CA ALA A 102 -20.08 -0.03 3.48
C ALA A 102 -21.03 0.46 4.59
N LEU A 103 -22.06 -0.32 4.93
CA LEU A 103 -22.98 0.03 6.02
C LEU A 103 -22.29 -0.01 7.39
N VAL A 104 -21.40 -0.98 7.63
CA VAL A 104 -20.59 -1.03 8.87
C VAL A 104 -19.82 0.29 9.05
N LEU A 105 -19.17 0.77 8.01
CA LEU A 105 -18.44 2.03 8.04
C LEU A 105 -19.36 3.26 8.27
N ALA A 106 -20.59 3.26 7.72
CA ALA A 106 -21.56 4.35 7.99
C ALA A 106 -21.95 4.34 9.47
N ASN A 107 -22.20 3.15 10.00
CA ASN A 107 -22.58 2.97 11.40
C ASN A 107 -21.44 3.28 12.37
N ILE A 108 -20.17 3.06 11.98
CA ILE A 108 -19.02 3.50 12.77
C ILE A 108 -19.04 5.02 12.98
N LEU A 109 -19.33 5.81 11.93
CA LEU A 109 -19.46 7.26 12.13
C LEU A 109 -20.72 7.61 12.89
N HIS A 110 -21.83 6.93 12.62
CA HIS A 110 -23.06 7.19 13.35
C HIS A 110 -22.89 7.05 14.88
N THR A 111 -22.21 6.01 15.37
CA THR A 111 -22.05 5.78 16.81
C THR A 111 -20.76 6.41 17.38
N ASP A 112 -19.65 6.29 16.65
CA ASP A 112 -18.31 6.49 17.19
C ASP A 112 -17.53 7.61 16.44
N MET A 113 -18.20 8.51 15.71
CA MET A 113 -17.53 9.61 14.99
C MET A 113 -16.60 10.43 15.89
N HIS A 114 -16.94 10.61 17.17
CA HIS A 114 -16.11 11.32 18.15
C HIS A 114 -14.77 10.61 18.45
N ALA A 115 -14.67 9.30 18.23
CA ALA A 115 -13.45 8.52 18.38
C ALA A 115 -12.56 8.55 17.12
N HIS A 116 -13.05 9.11 16.02
CA HIS A 116 -12.34 9.18 14.74
C HIS A 116 -11.96 10.62 14.40
N ARG A 117 -10.72 10.82 13.95
CA ARG A 117 -10.26 12.12 13.48
C ARG A 117 -10.65 12.30 12.00
N PRO A 118 -11.25 13.43 11.60
CA PRO A 118 -11.45 13.74 10.19
C PRO A 118 -10.09 13.88 9.49
N LEU A 119 -10.08 13.64 8.18
CA LEU A 119 -8.92 13.91 7.36
C LEU A 119 -8.52 15.38 7.51
N PRO A 120 -7.21 15.67 7.62
CA PRO A 120 -6.75 17.04 7.75
C PRO A 120 -7.04 17.84 6.49
N ASP A 121 -7.34 19.12 6.67
CA ASP A 121 -7.39 20.11 5.59
C ASP A 121 -5.97 20.50 5.18
N ASP A 122 -5.30 19.56 4.51
CA ASP A 122 -3.96 19.78 3.96
C ASP A 122 -3.99 20.90 2.92
N SER A 123 -2.97 21.77 2.95
CA SER A 123 -2.68 22.72 1.88
C SER A 123 -2.35 22.00 0.57
N ASP A 124 -2.42 22.72 -0.55
CA ASP A 124 -2.06 22.21 -1.87
C ASP A 124 -0.63 21.64 -1.90
N LEU A 125 0.30 22.32 -1.24
CA LEU A 125 1.68 21.86 -1.10
C LEU A 125 1.76 20.55 -0.30
N GLY A 126 1.02 20.44 0.81
CA GLY A 126 0.96 19.21 1.60
C GLY A 126 0.42 18.02 0.79
N ARG A 127 -0.64 18.25 -0.01
CA ARG A 127 -1.19 17.26 -0.93
C ARG A 127 -0.18 16.85 -2.00
N ALA A 128 0.53 17.79 -2.60
CA ALA A 128 1.56 17.52 -3.60
C ALA A 128 2.73 16.68 -3.04
N ILE A 129 3.21 17.00 -1.84
CA ILE A 129 4.24 16.22 -1.16
C ILE A 129 3.76 14.79 -0.90
N ALA A 130 2.52 14.61 -0.46
CA ALA A 130 1.95 13.28 -0.23
C ALA A 130 1.92 12.42 -1.50
N VAL A 131 1.61 13.02 -2.67
CA VAL A 131 1.67 12.34 -3.96
C VAL A 131 3.10 11.91 -4.31
N LEU A 132 4.08 12.80 -4.16
CA LEU A 132 5.48 12.50 -4.46
C LEU A 132 6.06 11.42 -3.53
N ALA A 133 5.84 11.57 -2.22
CA ALA A 133 6.27 10.59 -1.22
C ALA A 133 5.68 9.22 -1.52
N ARG A 134 4.45 9.17 -2.03
CA ARG A 134 3.83 7.92 -2.42
C ARG A 134 4.45 7.31 -3.67
N ALA A 135 4.69 8.10 -4.70
CA ALA A 135 5.38 7.63 -5.91
C ALA A 135 6.77 7.05 -5.58
N GLN A 136 7.49 7.68 -4.64
CA GLN A 136 8.74 7.16 -4.12
C GLN A 136 8.55 5.79 -3.42
N GLN A 137 7.56 5.67 -2.53
CA GLN A 137 7.26 4.42 -1.84
C GLN A 137 6.92 3.28 -2.81
N ASP A 138 6.08 3.56 -3.81
CA ASP A 138 5.70 2.59 -4.85
C ASP A 138 6.91 2.19 -5.69
N ALA A 139 7.79 3.13 -6.05
CA ALA A 139 9.04 2.81 -6.74
C ALA A 139 9.97 1.91 -5.91
N LEU A 140 10.05 2.13 -4.59
CA LEU A 140 10.84 1.29 -3.69
C LEU A 140 10.29 -0.13 -3.59
N TRP A 141 8.97 -0.28 -3.48
CA TRP A 141 8.34 -1.60 -3.48
C TRP A 141 8.47 -2.31 -4.81
N ASN A 142 8.25 -1.61 -5.92
CA ASN A 142 8.43 -2.16 -7.26
C ASN A 142 9.87 -2.63 -7.45
N ARG A 143 10.87 -1.85 -7.02
CA ARG A 143 12.27 -2.26 -7.04
C ARG A 143 12.49 -3.56 -6.28
N GLN A 144 11.92 -3.70 -5.09
CA GLN A 144 12.05 -4.91 -4.29
C GLN A 144 11.34 -6.12 -4.91
N GLN A 145 10.15 -5.93 -5.47
CA GLN A 145 9.40 -6.98 -6.16
C GLN A 145 10.15 -7.47 -7.41
N LEU A 146 10.62 -6.55 -8.25
CA LEU A 146 11.43 -6.87 -9.42
C LEU A 146 12.72 -7.59 -9.04
N ALA A 147 13.41 -7.17 -7.98
CA ALA A 147 14.59 -7.86 -7.50
C ALA A 147 14.29 -9.29 -7.01
N ASN A 148 13.13 -9.51 -6.37
CA ASN A 148 12.70 -10.83 -5.94
C ASN A 148 12.34 -11.73 -7.13
N GLN A 149 11.67 -11.20 -8.15
CA GLN A 149 11.38 -11.92 -9.40
C GLN A 149 12.66 -12.31 -10.12
N LEU A 150 13.59 -11.35 -10.29
CA LEU A 150 14.90 -11.59 -10.89
C LEU A 150 15.69 -12.64 -10.10
N ARG A 151 15.67 -12.59 -8.77
CA ARG A 151 16.30 -13.60 -7.91
C ARG A 151 15.73 -15.00 -8.14
N SER A 152 14.41 -15.10 -8.29
CA SER A 152 13.73 -16.37 -8.56
C SER A 152 14.21 -16.97 -9.88
N LEU A 153 14.26 -16.16 -10.94
CA LEU A 153 14.74 -16.59 -12.25
C LEU A 153 16.22 -17.00 -12.20
N LEU A 154 17.09 -16.15 -11.64
CA LEU A 154 18.52 -16.43 -11.54
C LEU A 154 18.82 -17.71 -10.74
N ARG A 155 17.98 -18.08 -9.78
CA ARG A 155 18.15 -19.30 -9.00
C ARG A 155 18.03 -20.57 -9.87
N GLU A 156 17.23 -20.53 -10.92
CA GLU A 156 17.00 -21.69 -11.79
C GLU A 156 18.13 -21.86 -12.81
N TYR A 157 18.60 -20.77 -13.44
CA TYR A 157 19.52 -20.87 -14.58
C TYR A 157 20.92 -20.29 -14.34
N TYR A 158 21.11 -19.42 -13.34
CA TYR A 158 22.37 -18.69 -13.13
C TYR A 158 22.68 -18.41 -11.64
N PRO A 159 22.81 -19.47 -10.82
CA PRO A 159 23.02 -19.33 -9.37
C PRO A 159 24.36 -18.70 -8.99
N ALA A 160 25.38 -18.81 -9.85
CA ALA A 160 26.68 -18.17 -9.63
C ALA A 160 26.57 -16.63 -9.53
N ALA A 161 25.65 -16.00 -10.29
CA ALA A 161 25.39 -14.58 -10.15
C ALA A 161 24.82 -14.20 -8.77
N LEU A 162 23.93 -15.02 -8.22
CA LEU A 162 23.38 -14.79 -6.89
C LEU A 162 24.46 -14.87 -5.81
N ASN A 163 25.34 -15.87 -5.89
CA ASN A 163 26.48 -15.99 -4.98
C ASN A 163 27.44 -14.81 -5.11
N ALA A 164 27.69 -14.36 -6.34
CA ALA A 164 28.50 -13.18 -6.60
C ALA A 164 27.91 -11.93 -5.93
N PHE A 165 26.59 -11.72 -5.98
CA PHE A 165 25.98 -10.49 -5.44
C PHE A 165 25.58 -10.57 -3.95
N ALA A 166 25.65 -11.75 -3.33
CA ALA A 166 25.24 -11.96 -1.94
C ALA A 166 26.06 -11.15 -0.92
N THR A 167 27.31 -10.80 -1.25
CA THR A 167 28.20 -10.03 -0.39
C THR A 167 27.85 -8.54 -0.32
N TRP A 168 27.01 -8.04 -1.22
CA TRP A 168 26.68 -6.63 -1.29
C TRP A 168 25.43 -6.30 -0.47
N THR A 169 25.50 -5.24 0.34
CA THR A 169 24.31 -4.64 0.95
C THR A 169 23.35 -4.21 -0.16
N ASN A 170 22.08 -4.65 -0.11
CA ASN A 170 21.08 -4.49 -1.18
C ASN A 170 21.31 -5.31 -2.46
N GLY A 171 22.29 -6.22 -2.51
CA GLY A 171 22.44 -7.28 -3.52
C GLY A 171 22.04 -6.90 -4.95
N LEU A 172 21.01 -7.58 -5.48
CA LEU A 172 20.49 -7.37 -6.85
C LEU A 172 19.89 -5.98 -7.12
N CYS A 173 19.56 -5.20 -6.08
CA CYS A 173 19.05 -3.84 -6.23
C CYS A 173 20.15 -2.81 -6.53
N ARG A 174 21.42 -3.23 -6.48
CA ARG A 174 22.59 -2.39 -6.78
C ARG A 174 22.71 -2.08 -8.29
N PRO A 175 23.16 -0.87 -8.67
CA PRO A 175 23.44 -0.57 -10.07
C PRO A 175 24.53 -1.48 -10.65
N GLU A 176 25.52 -1.90 -9.85
CA GLU A 176 26.59 -2.81 -10.25
C GLU A 176 26.04 -4.16 -10.72
N ALA A 177 25.10 -4.75 -9.98
CA ALA A 177 24.47 -6.02 -10.33
C ALA A 177 23.73 -5.92 -11.67
N ARG A 178 23.01 -4.82 -11.90
CA ARG A 178 22.30 -4.56 -13.15
C ARG A 178 23.23 -4.37 -14.33
N GLU A 179 24.33 -3.62 -14.19
CA GLU A 179 25.29 -3.43 -15.28
C GLU A 179 26.02 -4.74 -15.64
N LEU A 180 26.34 -5.57 -14.63
CA LEU A 180 26.94 -6.88 -14.84
C LEU A 180 25.97 -7.86 -15.52
N LEU A 181 24.71 -7.92 -15.08
CA LEU A 181 23.69 -8.79 -15.69
C LEU A 181 23.32 -8.34 -17.12
N LYS A 182 23.35 -7.03 -17.42
CA LYS A 182 23.22 -6.54 -18.80
C LYS A 182 24.38 -7.00 -19.67
N THR A 183 25.61 -6.93 -19.15
CA THR A 183 26.83 -7.30 -19.89
C THR A 183 26.95 -8.82 -20.08
N ALA A 184 26.59 -9.59 -19.06
CA ALA A 184 26.62 -11.05 -19.07
C ALA A 184 25.33 -11.63 -18.45
N PRO A 185 24.26 -11.77 -19.26
CA PRO A 185 22.98 -12.29 -18.76
C PRO A 185 22.99 -13.80 -18.52
N THR A 186 23.98 -14.53 -19.06
CA THR A 186 24.10 -15.99 -18.97
C THR A 186 25.40 -16.43 -18.30
N PRO A 187 25.43 -17.61 -17.64
CA PRO A 187 26.65 -18.11 -16.97
C PRO A 187 27.82 -18.27 -17.95
N THR A 188 27.56 -18.74 -19.17
CA THR A 188 28.60 -18.93 -20.20
C THR A 188 29.23 -17.61 -20.64
N ARG A 189 28.44 -16.53 -20.75
CA ARG A 189 28.98 -15.20 -21.05
C ARG A 189 29.77 -14.64 -19.87
N ALA A 190 29.29 -14.87 -18.67
CA ALA A 190 29.94 -14.38 -17.46
C ALA A 190 31.31 -15.01 -17.22
N ALA A 191 31.46 -16.31 -17.45
CA ALA A 191 32.74 -17.01 -17.33
C ALA A 191 33.82 -16.46 -18.29
N ARG A 192 33.40 -15.90 -19.43
CA ARG A 192 34.27 -15.32 -20.46
C ARG A 192 34.64 -13.86 -20.20
N LEU A 193 34.05 -13.21 -19.19
CA LEU A 193 34.36 -11.82 -18.89
C LEU A 193 35.83 -11.63 -18.50
N THR A 194 36.46 -10.63 -19.10
CA THR A 194 37.82 -10.22 -18.80
C THR A 194 37.86 -9.23 -17.63
N ARG A 195 39.05 -9.06 -17.03
CA ARG A 195 39.28 -8.09 -15.94
C ARG A 195 38.87 -6.68 -16.36
N THR A 196 39.25 -6.28 -17.58
CA THR A 196 38.94 -4.96 -18.15
C THR A 196 37.44 -4.75 -18.36
N GLN A 197 36.71 -5.77 -18.85
CA GLN A 197 35.25 -5.70 -19.00
C GLN A 197 34.52 -5.57 -17.65
N LEU A 198 34.96 -6.31 -16.63
CA LEU A 198 34.42 -6.21 -15.28
C LEU A 198 34.70 -4.83 -14.65
N GLN A 199 35.93 -4.32 -14.78
CA GLN A 199 36.29 -2.96 -14.35
C GLN A 199 35.40 -1.91 -15.04
N ALA A 200 35.20 -2.04 -16.35
CA ALA A 200 34.35 -1.12 -17.11
C ALA A 200 32.89 -1.16 -16.65
N ALA A 201 32.35 -2.35 -16.36
CA ALA A 201 30.98 -2.50 -15.83
C ALA A 201 30.82 -1.87 -14.44
N LEU A 202 31.80 -2.06 -13.53
CA LEU A 202 31.77 -1.45 -12.20
C LEU A 202 31.93 0.08 -12.26
N LYS A 203 32.78 0.60 -13.15
CA LYS A 203 32.93 2.06 -13.39
C LYS A 203 31.64 2.68 -13.94
N ARG A 204 30.97 2.01 -14.90
CA ARG A 204 29.65 2.43 -15.43
C ARG A 204 28.59 2.49 -14.34
N ALA A 205 28.66 1.60 -13.36
CA ALA A 205 27.79 1.61 -12.18
C ALA A 205 28.21 2.63 -11.09
N ALA A 206 29.11 3.57 -11.42
CA ALA A 206 29.63 4.62 -10.55
C ALA A 206 30.41 4.15 -9.30
N ARG A 207 30.94 2.92 -9.31
CA ARG A 207 31.82 2.45 -8.23
C ARG A 207 33.20 3.11 -8.34
N LYS A 208 33.65 3.74 -7.25
CA LYS A 208 34.93 4.47 -7.18
C LYS A 208 36.04 3.75 -6.42
N ARG A 209 35.70 2.84 -5.49
CA ARG A 209 36.65 2.20 -4.56
C ARG A 209 36.65 0.68 -4.67
N GLY A 210 37.80 0.07 -4.41
CA GLY A 210 37.97 -1.39 -4.34
C GLY A 210 37.60 -2.10 -5.63
N ILE A 211 37.82 -1.48 -6.79
CA ILE A 211 37.41 -2.02 -8.09
C ILE A 211 38.21 -3.29 -8.38
N ASP A 212 39.52 -3.26 -8.23
CA ASP A 212 40.38 -4.39 -8.58
C ASP A 212 40.10 -5.64 -7.74
N THR A 213 39.98 -5.48 -6.42
CA THR A 213 39.60 -6.56 -5.50
C THR A 213 38.22 -7.14 -5.82
N GLU A 214 37.25 -6.28 -6.13
CA GLU A 214 35.90 -6.72 -6.49
C GLU A 214 35.88 -7.46 -7.83
N VAL A 215 36.68 -7.01 -8.79
CA VAL A 215 36.80 -7.65 -10.11
C VAL A 215 37.37 -9.04 -9.99
N ASP A 216 38.44 -9.22 -9.20
CA ASP A 216 39.05 -10.54 -9.00
C ASP A 216 38.04 -11.49 -8.35
N ARG A 217 37.34 -11.04 -7.30
CA ARG A 217 36.27 -11.81 -6.64
C ARG A 217 35.13 -12.19 -7.60
N LEU A 218 34.65 -11.24 -8.42
CA LEU A 218 33.58 -11.47 -9.39
C LEU A 218 34.02 -12.46 -10.47
N ARG A 219 35.26 -12.35 -10.95
CA ARG A 219 35.82 -13.26 -11.94
C ARG A 219 35.86 -14.70 -11.42
N ASP A 220 36.29 -14.87 -10.17
CA ASP A 220 36.33 -16.18 -9.52
C ASP A 220 34.92 -16.74 -9.31
N ALA A 221 33.98 -15.90 -8.84
CA ALA A 221 32.59 -16.30 -8.64
C ALA A 221 31.88 -16.72 -9.94
N PHE A 222 32.16 -16.05 -11.08
CA PHE A 222 31.56 -16.38 -12.37
C PHE A 222 32.21 -17.57 -13.07
N ARG A 223 33.47 -17.90 -12.74
CA ARG A 223 34.18 -19.06 -13.28
C ARG A 223 34.05 -20.31 -12.42
N ALA A 224 33.68 -20.16 -11.16
CA ALA A 224 33.33 -21.29 -10.31
C ALA A 224 32.17 -22.06 -10.97
N SER A 225 32.45 -23.32 -11.35
CA SER A 225 31.42 -24.23 -11.86
C SER A 225 30.23 -24.25 -10.88
N PRO A 226 28.98 -24.22 -11.36
CA PRO A 226 27.83 -24.21 -10.47
C PRO A 226 27.86 -25.47 -9.61
N ARG A 227 28.36 -25.35 -8.37
CA ARG A 227 28.12 -26.35 -7.35
C ARG A 227 26.62 -26.39 -7.20
N THR A 228 26.01 -27.42 -7.76
CA THR A 228 24.58 -27.72 -7.62
C THR A 228 24.26 -27.59 -6.14
N SER A 229 23.58 -26.50 -5.76
CA SER A 229 23.35 -26.16 -4.37
C SER A 229 22.23 -27.05 -3.82
N ARG A 230 22.50 -28.34 -3.67
CA ARG A 230 21.63 -29.29 -2.97
C ARG A 230 21.92 -29.21 -1.48
N ARG A 231 21.72 -28.02 -0.89
CA ARG A 231 21.51 -27.72 0.54
C ARG A 231 21.82 -26.25 0.75
N LEU A 232 20.80 -25.47 1.07
CA LEU A 232 20.83 -24.36 2.03
C LEU A 232 19.37 -23.94 2.30
N SER A 233 18.58 -24.92 2.75
CA SER A 233 17.31 -24.67 3.45
C SER A 233 17.55 -24.97 4.92
N LYS A 234 18.13 -24.01 5.64
CA LYS A 234 18.10 -23.84 7.11
C LYS A 234 19.19 -22.84 7.49
N THR A 235 18.85 -21.55 7.44
CA THR A 235 19.25 -20.49 8.38
C THR A 235 18.99 -19.11 7.74
N LEU A 236 17.72 -18.70 7.73
CA LEU A 236 17.38 -17.28 7.87
C LEU A 236 16.20 -17.24 8.84
N SER A 237 16.56 -17.43 10.11
CA SER A 237 15.71 -17.13 11.25
C SER A 237 15.55 -15.62 11.37
N ALA A 238 14.32 -15.21 11.64
CA ALA A 238 13.92 -14.06 12.44
C ALA A 238 14.79 -12.79 12.37
N SER A 239 14.28 -11.79 11.67
CA SER A 239 14.38 -10.40 12.12
C SER A 239 13.02 -9.75 11.90
N ARG A 240 12.14 -9.89 12.91
CA ARG A 240 11.01 -8.98 13.11
C ARG A 240 11.51 -7.93 14.08
N CYS A 241 11.82 -6.75 13.57
CA CYS A 241 11.91 -5.55 14.39
C CYS A 241 10.48 -5.16 14.78
N SER A 242 10.13 -5.35 16.05
CA SER A 242 8.99 -4.71 16.68
C SER A 242 9.50 -3.47 17.43
N PRO A 243 8.92 -2.28 17.25
CA PRO A 243 9.14 -1.18 18.17
C PRO A 243 8.13 -1.28 19.32
N SER A 244 8.62 -1.54 20.52
CA SER A 244 7.87 -1.33 21.77
C SER A 244 7.89 0.16 22.10
N LEU A 245 6.73 0.81 22.06
CA LEU A 245 6.52 2.13 22.64
C LEU A 245 5.65 1.95 23.89
N SER A 246 6.26 2.13 25.04
CA SER A 246 5.60 2.32 26.32
C SER A 246 5.01 3.73 26.39
N SER A 247 3.69 3.84 26.55
CA SER A 247 3.04 5.11 26.88
C SER A 247 2.18 4.92 28.13
N SER A 248 2.72 5.37 29.26
CA SER A 248 1.96 5.69 30.47
C SER A 248 0.99 6.81 30.16
N THR A 249 -0.29 6.63 30.49
CA THR A 249 -1.33 7.67 30.36
C THR A 249 -1.85 7.98 31.76
N PRO A 250 -1.87 9.25 32.22
CA PRO A 250 -2.52 9.63 33.47
C PRO A 250 -4.05 9.75 33.29
N PRO A 251 -4.85 9.63 34.36
CA PRO A 251 -6.31 9.62 34.26
C PRO A 251 -6.88 11.02 33.97
N ALA A 252 -7.98 11.06 33.19
CA ALA A 252 -8.73 12.26 32.86
C ALA A 252 -9.72 12.65 34.00
N PRO A 253 -10.02 13.94 34.20
CA PRO A 253 -10.99 14.41 35.19
C PRO A 253 -12.45 14.31 34.67
N PRO A 254 -13.47 14.30 35.55
CA PRO A 254 -14.87 14.18 35.14
C PRO A 254 -15.52 15.56 35.03
N LEU A 255 -16.21 15.85 33.92
CA LEU A 255 -17.18 16.96 33.84
C LEU A 255 -18.31 16.55 32.88
N THR A 256 -19.48 16.24 33.43
CA THR A 256 -20.66 17.12 33.66
C THR A 256 -21.62 17.16 32.47
N ASN A 257 -22.90 17.06 32.85
CA ASN A 257 -24.05 16.80 32.02
C ASN A 257 -24.68 18.12 31.56
N SER A 258 -24.87 18.35 30.25
CA SER A 258 -26.10 18.97 29.73
C SER A 258 -26.16 19.06 28.20
N PRO A 259 -27.38 19.13 27.62
CA PRO A 259 -27.67 18.73 26.25
C PRO A 259 -27.81 19.91 25.27
N ARG A 260 -27.65 19.67 23.96
CA ARG A 260 -28.56 20.11 22.88
C ARG A 260 -28.14 19.62 21.48
N ARG A 261 -29.08 18.91 20.86
CA ARG A 261 -29.38 18.69 19.43
C ARG A 261 -28.38 19.20 18.38
N TRP A 262 -27.86 18.24 17.60
CA TRP A 262 -27.60 18.39 16.17
C TRP A 262 -28.17 17.15 15.46
N ARG A 263 -28.99 17.37 14.42
CA ARG A 263 -29.49 16.30 13.56
C ARG A 263 -28.36 15.96 12.59
N THR A 264 -27.77 14.77 12.67
CA THR A 264 -26.64 14.37 11.82
C THR A 264 -26.91 12.99 11.22
N ARG A 265 -27.03 12.93 9.89
CA ARG A 265 -27.04 11.69 9.09
C ARG A 265 -25.60 11.32 8.73
N SER A 266 -25.29 10.04 8.45
CA SER A 266 -23.91 9.58 8.16
C SER A 266 -23.84 8.72 6.89
N LEU A 267 -22.91 9.02 5.98
CA LEU A 267 -22.62 8.25 4.76
C LEU A 267 -21.33 7.44 4.92
N SER A 268 -21.23 6.32 4.23
CA SER A 268 -19.98 5.61 4.02
C SER A 268 -19.77 5.16 2.59
N ILE A 269 -18.51 5.15 2.18
CA ILE A 269 -18.06 4.69 0.87
C ILE A 269 -16.87 3.77 1.06
N ARG A 270 -16.99 2.54 0.57
CA ARG A 270 -15.93 1.54 0.59
C ARG A 270 -15.39 1.32 -0.81
N THR A 271 -14.07 1.31 -0.98
CA THR A 271 -13.45 0.88 -2.24
C THR A 271 -13.40 -0.64 -2.32
N LEU A 272 -14.05 -1.23 -3.32
CA LEU A 272 -13.92 -2.66 -3.62
C LEU A 272 -12.66 -2.87 -4.46
N ARG A 273 -11.70 -3.64 -3.93
CA ARG A 273 -10.69 -4.29 -4.77
C ARG A 273 -11.26 -5.61 -5.25
N SER A 274 -11.43 -5.77 -6.55
CA SER A 274 -11.64 -7.10 -7.14
C SER A 274 -10.41 -7.97 -6.85
N CYS A 275 -10.66 -9.21 -6.43
CA CYS A 275 -9.64 -10.26 -6.32
C CYS A 275 -8.86 -10.45 -7.63
#